data_AF-A0A536DFH4-F1
#
_entry.id   AF-A0A536DFH4-F1
#
_cell.length_a   1.000
_cell.length_b   1.000
_cell.length_c   1.000
_cell.angle_alpha   90.00
_cell.angle_beta   90.00
_cell.angle_gamma   90.00
#
_symmetry.space_group_name_H-M   'P 1'
#
loop_
_entity.id
_entity.type
_entity.pdbx_description
1 polymer ?
#
loop_
_entity_poly.entity_id
_entity_poly.type
_entity_poly.pdbx_seq_one_letter_code
_entity_poly.pdbx_strand_id
1 'polypeptide(L)'
;CVVAQVPLVSGFRNIQRLVRADFIAGLRASLDQDREARLAGKPPGMLPVVSEDPLGPCALPTPDSYQWFTETGRTRAQSWRNEVTLRTVDLLMEYEPGAYIDRIAPTPLLMVVAAGDHLTPSDLALEAYNRAL
;
A
#
# COMPACT_ATOMS: atom_id res chain seq x y z
N CYS A 1 -12.64 -12.37 18.95
CA CYS A 1 -13.14 -11.35 18.02
C CYS A 1 -11.96 -10.74 17.28
N VAL A 2 -12.18 -10.21 16.08
CA VAL A 2 -11.18 -9.54 15.24
C VAL A 2 -11.69 -8.14 14.92
N VAL A 3 -10.81 -7.14 15.00
CA VAL A 3 -11.09 -5.78 14.54
C VAL A 3 -10.05 -5.39 13.50
N ALA A 4 -10.50 -4.94 12.34
CA ALA A 4 -9.65 -4.42 11.28
C ALA A 4 -10.04 -2.99 10.95
N GLN A 5 -9.09 -2.06 11.00
CA GLN A 5 -9.32 -0.64 10.73
C GLN A 5 -8.59 -0.24 9.46
N VAL A 6 -9.34 0.32 8.50
CA VAL A 6 -8.85 0.77 7.18
C VAL A 6 -7.96 -0.31 6.53
N PRO A 7 -8.48 -1.55 6.39
CA PRO A 7 -7.63 -2.67 6.01
C PRO A 7 -7.31 -2.64 4.52
N LEU A 8 -6.01 -2.70 4.22
CA LEU A 8 -5.55 -3.08 2.89
C LEU A 8 -5.74 -4.59 2.73
N VAL A 9 -6.74 -5.02 1.97
CA VAL A 9 -7.09 -6.45 1.87
C VAL A 9 -6.50 -7.17 0.66
N SER A 10 -6.08 -6.42 -0.36
CA SER A 10 -5.48 -6.95 -1.59
C SER A 10 -4.48 -5.95 -2.17
N GLY A 11 -3.21 -6.21 -1.94
CA GLY A 11 -2.10 -5.39 -2.41
C GLY A 11 -2.03 -5.26 -3.92
N PHE A 12 -2.29 -6.36 -4.63
CA PHE A 12 -2.32 -6.35 -6.09
C PHE A 12 -3.40 -5.40 -6.61
N ARG A 13 -4.64 -5.55 -6.12
CA ARG A 13 -5.77 -4.71 -6.55
C ARG A 13 -5.59 -3.25 -6.11
N ASN A 14 -5.04 -3.00 -4.93
CA ASN A 14 -4.73 -1.64 -4.46
C ASN A 14 -3.72 -0.93 -5.37
N ILE A 15 -2.61 -1.58 -5.72
CA ILE A 15 -1.58 -0.96 -6.57
C ILE A 15 -2.14 -0.62 -7.96
N GLN A 16 -3.04 -1.43 -8.51
CA GLN A 16 -3.73 -1.10 -9.77
C GLN A 16 -4.65 0.14 -9.68
N ARG A 17 -5.02 0.58 -8.47
CA ARG A 17 -5.78 1.83 -8.23
C ARG A 17 -4.87 3.03 -7.99
N LEU A 18 -3.71 2.82 -7.38
CA LEU A 18 -2.75 3.88 -7.07
C LEU A 18 -1.84 4.22 -8.24
N VAL A 19 -1.46 3.23 -9.04
CA VAL A 19 -0.54 3.39 -10.16
C VAL A 19 -1.33 3.40 -11.46
N ARG A 20 -1.16 4.47 -12.24
CA ARG A 20 -1.78 4.61 -13.56
C ARG A 20 -1.39 3.42 -14.44
N ALA A 21 -2.36 2.87 -15.17
CA ALA A 21 -2.19 1.59 -15.87
C ALA A 21 -0.99 1.53 -16.83
N ASP A 22 -0.67 2.64 -17.51
CA ASP A 22 0.47 2.77 -18.42
C ASP A 22 1.83 2.82 -17.70
N PHE A 23 1.87 3.14 -16.41
CA PHE A 23 3.09 3.13 -15.59
C PHE A 23 3.40 1.78 -14.96
N ILE A 24 2.43 0.85 -14.92
CA ILE A 24 2.59 -0.48 -14.30
C ILE A 24 3.76 -1.27 -14.92
N ALA A 25 3.92 -1.22 -16.25
CA ALA A 25 5.01 -1.94 -16.92
C ALA A 25 6.39 -1.41 -16.48
N GLY A 26 6.53 -0.09 -16.37
CA GLY A 26 7.76 0.55 -15.89
C GLY A 26 8.04 0.25 -14.42
N LEU A 27 7.00 0.26 -13.58
CA LEU A 27 7.13 -0.13 -12.17
C LEU A 27 7.59 -1.58 -12.04
N ARG A 28 6.99 -2.53 -12.77
CA ARG A 28 7.43 -3.94 -12.71
C ARG A 28 8.88 -4.12 -13.12
N ALA A 29 9.30 -3.46 -14.21
CA ALA A 29 10.69 -3.51 -14.67
C ALA A 29 11.67 -2.96 -13.60
N SER A 30 11.31 -1.89 -12.89
CA SER A 30 12.16 -1.35 -11.82
C SER A 30 12.22 -2.26 -10.59
N LEU A 31 11.12 -2.94 -10.25
CA LEU A 31 11.08 -3.93 -9.18
C LEU A 31 11.93 -5.18 -9.51
N ASP A 32 11.86 -5.66 -10.75
CA ASP A 32 12.67 -6.79 -11.22
C ASP A 32 14.17 -6.44 -11.19
N GLN A 33 14.53 -5.24 -11.67
CA GLN A 33 15.91 -4.75 -11.61
C GLN A 33 16.40 -4.59 -10.17
N ASP A 34 15.58 -4.05 -9.25
CA ASP A 34 15.91 -3.98 -7.82
C ASP A 34 16.14 -5.38 -7.24
N ARG A 35 15.30 -6.35 -7.60
CA ARG A 35 15.42 -7.74 -7.13
C ARG A 35 16.75 -8.35 -7.57
N GLU A 36 17.13 -8.21 -8.83
CA GLU A 36 18.43 -8.67 -9.35
C GLU A 36 19.61 -7.97 -8.66
N ALA A 37 19.54 -6.65 -8.51
CA ALA A 37 20.57 -5.86 -7.84
C ALA A 37 20.80 -6.33 -6.40
N ARG A 38 19.72 -6.56 -5.65
CA ARG A 38 19.78 -7.07 -4.27
C ARG A 38 20.33 -8.50 -4.21
N LEU A 39 19.97 -9.37 -5.15
CA LEU A 39 20.54 -10.72 -5.24
C LEU A 39 22.06 -10.68 -5.50
N ALA A 40 22.54 -9.66 -6.20
CA ALA A 40 23.97 -9.39 -6.39
C ALA A 40 24.64 -8.67 -5.19
N GLY A 41 23.94 -8.50 -4.06
CA GLY A 41 24.48 -7.88 -2.84
C GLY A 41 24.45 -6.35 -2.80
N LYS A 42 23.78 -5.68 -3.77
CA LYS A 42 23.61 -4.22 -3.74
C LYS A 42 22.53 -3.81 -2.72
N PRO A 43 22.58 -2.59 -2.16
CA PRO A 43 21.50 -2.07 -1.33
C PRO A 43 20.19 -1.95 -2.12
N PRO A 44 19.02 -1.99 -1.44
CA PRO A 44 17.73 -1.78 -2.09
C PRO A 44 17.64 -0.38 -2.70
N GLY A 45 16.98 -0.27 -3.84
CA GLY A 45 16.49 1.00 -4.34
C GLY A 45 15.48 1.62 -3.38
N MET A 46 15.47 2.94 -3.34
CA MET A 46 14.58 3.72 -2.48
C MET A 46 13.55 4.48 -3.33
N LEU A 47 12.35 4.64 -2.79
CA LEU A 47 11.25 5.41 -3.33
C LEU A 47 10.75 6.33 -2.21
N PRO A 48 10.38 7.59 -2.48
CA PRO A 48 9.74 8.40 -1.47
C PRO A 48 8.35 7.84 -1.14
N VAL A 49 7.93 7.99 0.13
CA VAL A 49 6.57 7.61 0.55
C VAL A 49 5.55 8.54 -0.12
N VAL A 50 5.83 9.84 -0.11
CA VAL A 50 5.00 10.90 -0.71
C VAL A 50 5.83 11.84 -1.57
N SER A 51 5.19 12.48 -2.54
CA SER A 51 5.82 13.47 -3.43
C SER A 51 4.99 14.76 -3.43
N GLU A 52 5.68 15.91 -3.50
CA GLU A 52 5.03 17.21 -3.73
C GLU A 52 4.54 17.33 -5.19
N ASP A 53 5.29 16.76 -6.14
CA ASP A 53 4.86 16.63 -7.53
C ASP A 53 3.79 15.53 -7.62
N PRO A 54 2.53 15.85 -8.01
CA PRO A 54 1.46 14.87 -8.14
C PRO A 54 1.72 13.81 -9.21
N LEU A 55 2.66 14.06 -10.13
CA LEU A 55 3.09 13.11 -11.16
C LEU A 55 4.44 12.47 -10.84
N GLY A 56 5.07 12.90 -9.74
CA GLY A 56 6.34 12.37 -9.27
C GLY A 56 6.20 10.94 -8.72
N PRO A 57 7.22 10.08 -8.90
CA PRO A 57 7.17 8.71 -8.40
C PRO A 57 7.19 8.68 -6.86
N CYS A 58 6.17 8.11 -6.25
CA CYS A 58 6.09 7.84 -4.81
C CYS A 58 5.16 6.67 -4.49
N ALA A 59 5.20 6.16 -3.27
CA ALA A 59 4.38 5.02 -2.86
C ALA A 59 2.90 5.39 -2.65
N LEU A 60 2.63 6.61 -2.16
CA LEU A 60 1.30 7.12 -1.85
C LEU A 60 1.06 8.42 -2.65
N PRO A 61 0.60 8.31 -3.92
CA PRO A 61 0.58 9.40 -4.90
C PRO A 61 -0.65 10.31 -4.76
N THR A 62 -1.14 10.53 -3.54
CA THR A 62 -2.34 11.36 -3.30
C THR A 62 -2.00 12.66 -2.58
N PRO A 63 -2.64 13.79 -2.92
CA PRO A 63 -2.35 15.09 -2.29
C PRO A 63 -2.55 15.10 -0.77
N ASP A 64 -3.58 14.39 -0.29
CA ASP A 64 -3.87 14.24 1.14
C ASP A 64 -2.79 13.42 1.87
N SER A 65 -2.19 12.42 1.21
CA SER A 65 -1.02 11.71 1.74
C SER A 65 0.16 12.66 1.90
N TYR A 66 0.49 13.44 0.86
CA TYR A 66 1.60 14.39 0.95
C TYR A 66 1.42 15.39 2.09
N GLN A 67 0.24 15.98 2.20
CA GLN A 67 -0.07 16.91 3.29
C GLN A 67 0.09 16.24 4.66
N TRP A 68 -0.55 15.08 4.87
CA TRP A 68 -0.56 14.40 6.16
C TRP A 68 0.83 13.94 6.59
N PHE A 69 1.58 13.28 5.70
CA PHE A 69 2.91 12.75 6.02
C PHE A 69 3.92 13.88 6.27
N THR A 70 3.87 14.94 5.47
CA THR A 70 4.75 16.11 5.65
C THR A 70 4.47 16.83 6.97
N GLU A 71 3.20 17.09 7.27
CA GLU A 71 2.82 17.73 8.53
C GLU A 71 3.13 16.86 9.75
N THR A 72 2.78 15.56 9.69
CA THR A 72 3.00 14.62 10.78
C THR A 72 4.48 14.38 11.02
N GLY A 73 5.29 14.26 9.97
CA GLY A 73 6.75 14.15 10.07
C GLY A 73 7.37 15.36 10.79
N ARG A 74 6.85 16.56 10.54
CA ARG A 74 7.32 17.79 11.21
C ARG A 74 6.84 17.90 12.66
N THR A 75 5.59 17.55 12.94
CA THR A 75 4.92 17.90 14.20
C THR A 75 4.87 16.78 15.24
N ARG A 76 4.81 15.51 14.80
CA ARG A 76 4.57 14.35 15.68
C ARG A 76 5.61 13.24 15.54
N ALA A 77 6.27 13.13 14.39
CA ALA A 77 7.17 12.02 14.06
C ALA A 77 8.50 12.54 13.48
N GLN A 78 9.30 13.25 14.28
CA GLN A 78 10.54 13.89 13.83
C GLN A 78 11.61 12.91 13.31
N SER A 79 11.53 11.63 13.69
CA SER A 79 12.40 10.57 13.17
C SER A 79 11.94 9.99 11.84
N TRP A 80 10.72 10.32 11.39
CA TRP A 80 10.19 9.85 10.12
C TRP A 80 11.04 10.38 8.96
N ARG A 81 11.28 9.49 8.00
CA ARG A 81 11.98 9.79 6.76
C ARG A 81 11.05 9.47 5.60
N ASN A 82 11.04 10.33 4.59
CA ASN A 82 10.24 10.14 3.38
C ASN A 82 10.92 9.11 2.45
N GLU A 83 11.06 7.88 2.93
CA GLU A 83 11.77 6.82 2.21
C GLU A 83 11.13 5.45 2.49
N VAL A 84 10.99 4.66 1.44
CA VAL A 84 10.57 3.26 1.48
C VAL A 84 11.39 2.48 0.46
N THR A 85 11.68 1.21 0.71
CA THR A 85 12.44 0.40 -0.25
C THR A 85 11.55 -0.04 -1.42
N LEU A 86 12.10 -0.16 -2.62
CA LEU A 86 11.42 -0.79 -3.75
C LEU A 86 10.99 -2.23 -3.41
N ARG A 87 11.80 -2.94 -2.61
CA ARG A 87 11.43 -4.25 -2.06
C ARG A 87 10.12 -4.23 -1.26
N THR A 88 9.84 -3.19 -0.48
CA THR A 88 8.57 -3.07 0.25
C THR A 88 7.40 -2.91 -0.71
N VAL A 89 7.58 -2.14 -1.79
CA VAL A 89 6.54 -1.97 -2.83
C VAL A 89 6.30 -3.28 -3.59
N ASP A 90 7.37 -4.02 -3.88
CA ASP A 90 7.31 -5.36 -4.48
C ASP A 90 6.50 -6.32 -3.59
N LEU A 91 6.85 -6.41 -2.31
CA LEU A 91 6.14 -7.24 -1.33
C LEU A 91 4.68 -6.80 -1.11
N LEU A 92 4.39 -5.50 -1.24
CA LEU A 92 3.02 -5.01 -1.16
C LEU A 92 2.16 -5.60 -2.28
N MET A 93 2.70 -5.80 -3.49
CA MET A 93 1.95 -6.44 -4.59
C MET A 93 1.55 -7.89 -4.29
N GLU A 94 2.23 -8.54 -3.35
CA GLU A 94 1.97 -9.92 -2.91
C GLU A 94 1.15 -10.00 -1.60
N TYR A 95 0.84 -8.85 -0.99
CA TYR A 95 0.14 -8.78 0.28
C TYR A 95 -1.37 -9.03 0.10
N GLU A 96 -1.80 -10.27 0.30
CA GLU A 96 -3.18 -10.72 0.07
C GLU A 96 -3.86 -11.32 1.31
N PRO A 97 -4.04 -10.56 2.42
CA PRO A 97 -4.72 -11.07 3.61
C PRO A 97 -6.20 -11.41 3.32
N GLY A 98 -6.85 -10.73 2.38
CA GLY A 98 -8.22 -11.01 1.96
C GLY A 98 -8.41 -12.43 1.41
N ALA A 99 -7.35 -13.07 0.89
CA ALA A 99 -7.41 -14.45 0.41
C ALA A 99 -7.69 -15.49 1.52
N TYR A 100 -7.47 -15.11 2.78
CA TYR A 100 -7.62 -15.98 3.94
C TYR A 100 -8.83 -15.64 4.81
N ILE A 101 -9.66 -14.68 4.40
CA ILE A 101 -10.67 -14.10 5.28
C ILE A 101 -11.81 -15.07 5.62
N ASP A 102 -12.09 -16.05 4.75
CA ASP A 102 -13.05 -17.12 5.01
C ASP A 102 -12.59 -18.04 6.16
N ARG A 103 -11.28 -18.17 6.37
CA ARG A 103 -10.69 -19.04 7.40
C ARG A 103 -10.88 -18.51 8.82
N ILE A 104 -11.26 -17.25 8.99
CA ILE A 104 -11.50 -16.68 10.32
C ILE A 104 -12.96 -16.86 10.76
N ALA A 105 -13.87 -17.24 9.85
CA ALA A 105 -15.26 -17.51 10.19
C ALA A 105 -15.37 -18.74 11.14
N PRO A 106 -16.32 -18.75 12.09
CA PRO A 106 -17.32 -17.73 12.40
C PRO A 106 -16.85 -16.71 13.47
N THR A 107 -15.54 -16.44 13.59
CA THR A 107 -15.04 -15.47 14.60
C THR A 107 -15.67 -14.10 14.37
N PRO A 108 -16.27 -13.46 15.38
CA PRO A 108 -16.87 -12.12 15.22
C PRO A 108 -15.85 -11.12 14.67
N LEU A 109 -16.17 -10.51 13.52
CA LEU A 109 -15.34 -9.56 12.78
C LEU A 109 -15.99 -8.18 12.75
N LEU A 110 -15.24 -7.15 13.13
CA LEU A 110 -15.58 -5.74 12.90
C LEU A 110 -14.59 -5.15 11.89
N MET A 111 -15.08 -4.65 10.76
CA MET A 111 -14.28 -3.87 9.80
C MET A 111 -14.68 -2.39 9.85
N VAL A 112 -13.75 -1.52 10.24
CA VAL A 112 -13.91 -0.07 10.22
C VAL A 112 -13.37 0.46 8.90
N VAL A 113 -14.26 0.89 8.01
CA VAL A 113 -13.92 1.29 6.64
C VAL A 113 -14.18 2.79 6.44
N ALA A 114 -13.23 3.49 5.83
CA ALA A 114 -13.41 4.87 5.42
C ALA A 114 -14.07 4.91 4.02
N ALA A 115 -15.26 5.51 3.94
CA ALA A 115 -16.12 5.40 2.76
C ALA A 115 -15.46 5.92 1.46
N GLY A 116 -14.69 7.01 1.55
CA GLY A 116 -14.01 7.67 0.42
C GLY A 116 -12.50 7.48 0.42
N ASP A 117 -12.00 6.36 0.93
CA ASP A 117 -10.57 6.08 0.96
C ASP A 117 -10.03 5.70 -0.43
N HIS A 118 -9.04 6.45 -0.90
CA HIS A 118 -8.35 6.23 -2.18
C HIS A 118 -7.11 5.34 -2.03
N LEU A 119 -6.57 5.20 -0.82
CA LEU A 119 -5.41 4.37 -0.49
C LEU A 119 -5.81 2.93 -0.19
N THR A 120 -6.92 2.74 0.54
CA THR A 120 -7.55 1.42 0.77
C THR A 120 -9.00 1.43 0.27
N PRO A 121 -9.23 1.13 -1.03
CA PRO A 121 -10.56 1.22 -1.64
C PRO A 121 -11.62 0.43 -0.87
N SER A 122 -12.70 1.12 -0.50
CA SER A 122 -13.73 0.59 0.39
C SER A 122 -14.49 -0.61 -0.20
N ASP A 123 -14.62 -0.67 -1.53
CA ASP A 123 -15.24 -1.78 -2.25
C ASP A 123 -14.51 -3.10 -1.98
N LEU A 124 -13.18 -3.10 -1.97
CA LEU A 124 -12.37 -4.30 -1.69
C LEU A 124 -12.57 -4.79 -0.26
N ALA A 125 -12.62 -3.87 0.71
CA ALA A 125 -12.86 -4.22 2.10
C ALA A 125 -14.26 -4.82 2.31
N LEU A 126 -15.29 -4.24 1.69
CA LEU A 126 -16.67 -4.74 1.76
C LEU A 126 -16.82 -6.10 1.07
N GLU A 127 -16.19 -6.31 -0.09
CA GLU A 127 -16.13 -7.61 -0.76
C GLU A 127 -15.50 -8.67 0.15
N ALA A 128 -14.40 -8.35 0.81
CA ALA A 128 -13.74 -9.25 1.74
C ALA A 128 -14.65 -9.58 2.94
N TYR A 129 -15.26 -8.57 3.56
CA TYR A 129 -16.19 -8.75 4.68
C TYR A 129 -17.32 -9.75 4.34
N ASN A 130 -17.92 -9.63 3.16
CA ASN A 130 -19.01 -10.50 2.72
C ASN A 130 -18.61 -11.98 2.56
N ARG A 131 -17.31 -12.28 2.39
CA ARG A 131 -16.79 -13.65 2.35
C ARG A 131 -16.48 -14.23 3.73
N ALA A 132 -16.51 -13.40 4.77
CA ALA A 132 -16.27 -13.76 6.16
C ALA A 132 -17.56 -13.83 7.01
N LEU A 133 -18.72 -13.66 6.36
CA LEU A 133 -20.06 -13.82 6.95
C LEU A 133 -20.40 -15.28 7.25
#